data_AF-A0AA38T929-F1
#
_entry.id   AF-A0AA38T929-F1
#
_cell.length_a   1.000
_cell.length_b   1.000
_cell.length_c   1.000
_cell.angle_alpha   90.00
_cell.angle_beta   90.00
_cell.angle_gamma   90.00
#
_symmetry.space_group_name_H-M   'P 1'
#
loop_
_entity.id
_entity.type
_entity.pdbx_description
1 polymer ?
#
loop_
_entity_poly.entity_id
_entity_poly.type
_entity_poly.pdbx_seq_one_letter_code
_entity_poly.pdbx_strand_id
1 'polypeptide(L)' 'MKLLLFNSRLRLFPGKLKSKWSGPFTVKEVSQFGTVELEGNDGTTFKVNGQRVKPYLGGETVVTDTTFLQEPTE' A
#
# COMPACT_ATOMS: atom_id res chain seq x y z
N MET A 1 -6.81 1.44 -7.08
CA MET A 1 -7.03 0.90 -5.71
C MET A 1 -6.29 1.75 -4.68
N LYS A 2 -6.87 1.96 -3.47
CA LYS A 2 -6.22 2.71 -2.38
C LYS A 2 -5.89 1.79 -1.18
N LEU A 3 -4.71 1.95 -0.58
CA LEU A 3 -4.23 1.15 0.55
C LEU A 3 -3.82 2.04 1.74
N LEU A 4 -4.05 1.55 2.95
CA LEU A 4 -3.48 2.12 4.17
C LEU A 4 -2.17 1.41 4.50
N LEU A 5 -1.16 2.16 4.92
CA LEU A 5 0.16 1.64 5.29
C LEU A 5 0.35 1.60 6.80
N PHE A 6 0.82 0.46 7.33
CA PHE A 6 1.17 0.33 8.73
C PHE A 6 2.47 1.07 9.05
N ASN A 7 2.37 2.14 9.84
CA ASN A 7 3.52 2.86 10.36
C ASN A 7 3.94 2.28 11.72
N SER A 8 5.02 1.49 11.69
CA SER A 8 5.63 0.89 12.87
C SER A 8 6.62 1.80 13.60
N ARG A 9 6.87 3.04 13.10
CA ARG A 9 7.79 3.98 13.78
C ARG A 9 7.15 4.43 15.09
N LEU A 10 7.48 3.72 16.15
CA LEU A 10 7.10 4.01 17.52
C LEU A 10 7.78 5.31 17.94
N ARG A 11 7.00 6.36 18.18
CA ARG A 11 7.50 7.54 18.91
C ARG A 11 7.34 7.23 20.40
N LEU A 12 8.41 7.37 21.18
CA LEU A 12 8.32 7.31 22.63
C LEU A 12 7.47 8.51 23.10
N PHE A 13 6.21 8.23 23.38
CA PHE A 13 5.35 9.16 24.12
C PHE A 13 5.40 8.78 25.60
N PRO A 14 5.16 9.72 26.53
CA PRO A 14 5.02 9.43 27.96
C PRO A 14 3.68 8.69 28.27
N GLY A 15 3.39 7.63 27.51
CA GLY A 15 2.14 6.88 27.52
C GLY A 15 2.22 5.62 26.63
N LYS A 16 1.10 4.95 26.40
CA LYS A 16 1.06 3.71 25.61
C LYS A 16 1.55 3.92 24.18
N LEU A 17 2.40 3.01 23.72
CA LEU A 17 2.82 2.92 22.32
C LEU A 17 1.60 2.68 21.42
N LYS A 18 1.42 3.56 20.42
CA LYS A 18 0.36 3.42 19.42
C LYS A 18 1.00 3.31 18.04
N SER A 19 0.71 2.22 17.36
CA SER A 19 0.96 2.10 15.92
C SER A 19 -0.15 2.85 15.15
N LYS A 20 0.22 3.50 14.05
CA LYS A 20 -0.72 4.30 13.24
C LYS A 20 -0.78 3.74 11.83
N TRP A 21 -1.98 3.69 11.25
CA TRP A 21 -2.16 3.50 9.82
C TRP A 21 -2.03 4.85 9.13
N SER A 22 -1.03 4.98 8.27
CA SER A 22 -0.84 6.14 7.40
C SER A 22 -1.78 6.06 6.19
N GLY A 23 -2.09 7.22 5.62
CA GLY A 23 -3.22 7.52 4.74
C GLY A 23 -3.46 6.61 3.52
N PRO A 24 -4.44 6.96 2.68
CA PRO A 24 -4.73 6.19 1.48
C PRO A 24 -3.68 6.46 0.40
N PHE A 25 -2.90 5.44 0.06
CA PHE A 25 -1.91 5.45 -1.02
C PHE A 25 -2.47 4.74 -2.26
N THR A 26 -2.12 5.22 -3.45
CA THR A 26 -2.51 4.56 -4.70
C THR A 26 -1.57 3.39 -4.98
N VAL A 27 -2.12 2.25 -5.39
CA VAL A 27 -1.30 1.09 -5.83
C VAL A 27 -0.88 1.29 -7.27
N LYS A 28 0.42 1.20 -7.53
CA LYS A 28 0.99 1.23 -8.87
C LYS A 28 1.26 -0.16 -9.40
N GLU A 29 1.87 -1.02 -8.58
CA GLU A 29 2.20 -2.39 -8.97
C GLU A 29 2.17 -3.32 -7.75
N VAL A 30 1.77 -4.57 -7.97
CA VAL A 30 1.89 -5.65 -6.99
C VAL A 30 2.80 -6.72 -7.57
N SER A 31 3.94 -6.93 -6.91
CA SER A 31 4.88 -7.99 -7.27
C SER A 31 4.35 -9.35 -6.83
N GLN A 32 4.63 -10.39 -7.62
CA GLN A 32 4.35 -11.79 -7.27
C GLN A 32 4.96 -12.21 -5.93
N PHE A 33 6.06 -11.55 -5.51
CA PHE A 33 6.75 -11.82 -4.25
C PHE A 33 6.15 -11.06 -3.04
N GLY A 34 4.95 -10.50 -3.18
CA GLY A 34 4.24 -9.84 -2.09
C GLY A 34 4.79 -8.45 -1.73
N THR A 35 5.58 -7.84 -2.62
CA THR A 35 5.94 -6.42 -2.51
C THR A 35 4.92 -5.58 -3.25
N VAL A 36 4.53 -4.44 -2.68
CA VAL A 36 3.56 -3.51 -3.27
C VAL A 36 4.26 -2.18 -3.51
N GLU A 37 4.19 -1.68 -4.74
CA GLU A 37 4.63 -0.33 -5.09
C GLU A 37 3.46 0.63 -4.89
N LEU A 38 3.67 1.59 -3.99
CA LEU A 38 2.71 2.62 -3.63
C LEU A 38 3.15 3.96 -4.19
N GLU A 39 2.17 4.78 -4.54
CA GLU A 39 2.33 6.17 -4.93
C GLU A 39 1.79 7.10 -3.85
N GLY A 40 2.63 8.04 -3.41
CA GLY A 40 2.28 9.11 -2.48
C GLY A 40 1.56 10.28 -3.18
N ASN A 41 1.00 11.19 -2.37
CA ASN A 41 0.29 12.37 -2.91
C ASN A 41 1.21 13.34 -3.67
N ASP A 42 2.50 13.25 -3.44
CA ASP A 42 3.59 13.98 -4.08
C ASP A 42 4.08 13.33 -5.38
N GLY A 43 3.45 12.24 -5.83
CA GLY A 43 3.86 11.47 -7.01
C GLY A 43 5.11 10.61 -6.79
N THR A 44 5.63 10.57 -5.55
CA THR A 44 6.76 9.70 -5.22
C THR A 44 6.28 8.26 -5.09
N THR A 45 7.06 7.35 -5.66
CA THR A 45 6.78 5.91 -5.60
C THR A 45 7.72 5.23 -4.63
N PHE A 46 7.20 4.29 -3.84
CA PHE A 46 7.99 3.55 -2.89
C PHE A 46 7.45 2.13 -2.70
N LYS A 47 8.37 1.18 -2.47
CA LYS A 47 8.05 -0.23 -2.30
C LYS A 47 7.85 -0.57 -0.83
N VAL A 48 6.78 -1.29 -0.53
CA VAL A 48 6.45 -1.78 0.82
C VAL A 48 6.17 -3.28 0.80
N ASN A 49 6.37 -3.92 1.94
CA ASN A 49 5.93 -5.30 2.13
C ASN A 49 4.39 -5.34 2.17
N GLY A 50 3.78 -6.22 1.38
CA GLY A 50 2.34 -6.45 1.29
C GLY A 50 1.68 -6.80 2.62
N GLN A 51 2.41 -7.41 3.56
CA GLN A 51 1.92 -7.69 4.92
C GLN A 51 1.63 -6.44 5.74
N ARG A 52 2.19 -5.28 5.34
CA ARG A 52 2.06 -4.01 6.06
C ARG A 52 0.99 -3.10 5.47
N VAL A 53 0.22 -3.56 4.51
CA VAL A 53 -0.83 -2.77 3.86
C VAL A 53 -2.21 -3.40 4.06
N LYS A 54 -3.24 -2.56 4.04
CA LYS A 54 -4.63 -3.02 4.05
C LYS A 54 -5.51 -2.19 3.11
N PRO A 55 -6.59 -2.74 2.53
CA PRO A 55 -7.51 -1.99 1.69
C PRO A 55 -8.11 -0.77 2.41
N TYR A 56 -8.17 0.36 1.73
CA TYR A 56 -8.92 1.54 2.20
C TYR A 56 -10.35 1.48 1.66
N LEU A 57 -11.34 1.34 2.55
CA LEU A 57 -12.76 1.18 2.20
C LEU A 57 -13.54 2.52 2.11
N GLY A 58 -12.89 3.65 2.40
CA GLY A 58 -13.56 4.94 2.60
C GLY A 58 -13.54 5.89 1.41
N GLY A 59 -13.50 5.42 0.17
CA GLY A 59 -13.51 6.29 -1.01
C GLY A 59 -13.78 5.56 -2.33
N GLU A 60 -14.32 6.28 -3.30
CA GLU A 60 -14.67 5.79 -4.64
C GLU A 60 -13.45 5.13 -5.30
N THR A 61 -13.55 3.82 -5.51
CA THR A 61 -12.51 3.02 -6.15
C THR A 61 -12.66 3.16 -7.66
N VAL A 62 -11.81 3.95 -8.29
CA VAL A 62 -11.56 3.76 -9.72
C VAL A 62 -10.83 2.41 -9.84
N VAL A 63 -11.59 1.38 -10.16
CA VAL A 63 -11.08 0.05 -10.47
C VAL A 63 -10.58 0.13 -11.90
N THR A 64 -9.29 0.40 -12.09
CA THR A 64 -8.61 0.03 -13.33
C THR A 64 -8.21 -1.42 -13.18
N ASP A 65 -9.07 -2.32 -13.64
CA ASP A 65 -8.72 -3.71 -13.92
C ASP A 65 -7.61 -3.72 -14.97
N THR A 66 -6.34 -3.98 -14.59
CA THR A 66 -5.33 -4.42 -15.56
C THR A 66 -4.23 -5.25 -14.90
N THR A 67 -4.39 -6.57 -15.08
CA THR A 67 -3.33 -7.54 -15.39
C THR A 67 -2.43 -8.01 -14.24
N PHE A 68 -2.93 -9.03 -13.52
CA PHE A 68 -2.07 -10.16 -13.17
C PHE A 68 -1.39 -10.64 -14.45
N LEU A 69 -0.06 -10.74 -14.39
CA LEU A 69 0.85 -11.17 -15.44
C LEU A 69 0.23 -12.25 -16.35
N GLN A 70 0.06 -11.93 -17.63
CA GLN A 70 0.05 -12.99 -18.65
C GLN A 70 1.48 -13.52 -18.74
N GLU A 71 1.69 -14.74 -18.27
CA GLU A 71 2.89 -15.51 -18.62
C GLU A 71 2.88 -15.76 -20.15
N PRO A 72 4.04 -15.64 -20.83
CA PRO A 72 4.11 -16.03 -22.22
C PRO A 72 4.07 -17.55 -22.31
N THR A 73 3.27 -18.10 -23.21
CA THR A 73 3.42 -19.49 -23.63
C THR A 73 3.40 -19.54 -25.16
N GLU A 74 4.28 -20.39 -25.66
CA GLU A 74 4.94 -20.48 -26.98
C GLU A 74 4.10 -20.22 -28.23
#